data_AF-V4RTB8-F1
#
_entry.id   AF-V4RTB8-F1
#
_cell.length_a   1.000
_cell.length_b   1.000
_cell.length_c   1.000
_cell.angle_alpha   90.00
_cell.angle_beta   90.00
_cell.angle_gamma   90.00
#
_symmetry.space_group_name_H-M   'P 1'
#
loop_
_entity.id
_entity.type
_entity.pdbx_description
1 polymer ?
#
loop_
_entity_poly.entity_id
_entity_poly.type
_entity_poly.pdbx_seq_one_letter_code
_entity_poly.pdbx_strand_id
1 'polypeptide(L)'
;MNMRAIILPAALLAGLTAAHAQTAHPLAEGGRYQLMDVNEKIVRLDTETGAFDLCDLQQGGWNCRIAEEERVDMKREIDFLKDRVERLEAELADRRAAEAAAATEDRRGFAQRIYDYVPGMNR
;
A
#
# COMPACT_ATOMS: atom_id res chain seq x y z
N MET A 1 63.06 32.82 46.70
CA MET A 1 62.59 31.53 47.23
C MET A 1 61.33 31.16 46.46
N ASN A 2 61.36 30.01 45.81
CA ASN A 2 60.35 29.52 44.87
C ASN A 2 59.13 28.92 45.61
N MET A 3 57.98 28.87 44.92
CA MET A 3 57.32 27.61 44.47
C MET A 3 55.80 27.47 44.79
N ARG A 4 55.01 27.61 43.72
CA ARG A 4 53.88 26.78 43.23
C ARG A 4 52.93 26.04 44.21
N ALA A 5 51.63 26.27 44.03
CA ALA A 5 50.57 25.27 43.86
C ALA A 5 49.33 25.99 43.25
N ILE A 6 48.71 25.70 42.09
CA ILE A 6 48.25 24.48 41.37
C ILE A 6 46.70 24.37 41.43
N ILE A 7 46.07 24.49 40.25
CA ILE A 7 44.80 23.88 39.76
C ILE A 7 43.47 24.52 40.24
N LEU A 8 42.46 24.89 39.43
CA LEU A 8 41.79 24.26 38.26
C LEU A 8 41.24 25.32 37.27
N PRO A 9 41.32 25.15 35.94
CA PRO A 9 40.37 25.74 34.99
C PRO A 9 39.39 24.65 34.53
N ALA A 10 38.12 24.74 34.93
CA ALA A 10 37.06 23.87 34.41
C ALA A 10 35.84 24.70 34.07
N ALA A 11 35.89 25.32 32.89
CA ALA A 11 34.69 25.79 32.20
C ALA A 11 34.87 25.51 30.70
N LEU A 12 34.94 24.23 30.35
CA LEU A 12 34.66 23.77 28.99
C LEU A 12 33.15 23.96 28.74
N LEU A 13 32.77 25.15 28.26
CA LEU A 13 31.56 25.29 27.44
C LEU A 13 31.91 24.82 26.01
N ALA A 14 32.07 23.51 25.85
CA ALA A 14 32.26 22.90 24.55
C ALA A 14 30.89 22.65 23.90
N GLY A 15 30.63 23.40 22.82
CA GLY A 15 29.85 22.95 21.69
C GLY A 15 28.35 22.72 21.91
N LEU A 16 27.56 23.79 21.96
CA LEU A 16 26.26 23.73 21.31
C LEU A 16 26.51 23.67 19.80
N THR A 17 26.65 22.46 19.27
CA THR A 17 26.56 22.25 17.83
C THR A 17 25.13 22.56 17.43
N ALA A 18 24.91 23.76 16.90
CA ALA A 18 23.67 24.08 16.20
C ALA A 18 23.50 23.04 15.09
N ALA A 19 22.53 22.14 15.27
CA ALA A 19 22.08 21.26 14.22
C ALA A 19 21.67 22.15 13.04
N HIS A 20 22.53 22.24 12.03
CA HIS A 20 22.19 22.91 10.79
C HIS A 20 21.15 22.04 10.11
N ALA A 21 19.87 22.42 10.25
CA ALA A 21 18.83 21.95 9.36
C ALA A 21 19.28 22.31 7.94
N GLN A 22 19.53 21.29 7.12
CA GLN A 22 19.87 21.50 5.71
C GLN A 22 18.69 22.22 5.06
N THR A 23 18.95 23.43 4.58
CA THR A 23 17.94 24.23 3.87
C THR A 23 17.70 23.57 2.52
N ALA A 24 16.55 22.94 2.35
CA ALA A 24 16.11 22.48 1.06
C ALA A 24 15.94 23.69 0.14
N HIS A 25 16.65 23.71 -0.99
CA HIS A 25 16.62 24.81 -1.92
C HIS A 25 15.54 24.54 -2.98
N PRO A 26 14.55 25.43 -3.16
CA PRO A 26 13.54 25.25 -4.19
C PRO A 26 14.15 25.47 -5.57
N LEU A 27 14.02 24.46 -6.44
CA LEU A 27 14.46 24.49 -7.84
C LEU A 27 13.41 25.13 -8.77
N ALA A 28 12.18 25.30 -8.27
CA ALA A 28 11.09 26.03 -8.90
C ALA A 28 10.14 26.57 -7.82
N GLU A 29 9.89 27.88 -7.83
CA GLU A 29 8.99 28.56 -6.88
C GLU A 29 7.71 29.06 -7.58
N GLY A 30 6.60 29.09 -6.85
CA GLY A 30 5.37 29.79 -7.27
C GLY A 30 4.31 28.95 -7.99
N GLY A 31 4.46 27.62 -8.07
CA GLY A 31 3.47 26.71 -8.63
C GLY A 31 2.93 25.69 -7.60
N ARG A 32 1.88 24.94 -7.98
CA ARG A 32 1.36 23.81 -7.18
C ARG A 32 2.45 22.78 -6.86
N TYR A 33 3.42 22.59 -7.75
CA TYR A 33 4.53 21.67 -7.54
C TYR A 33 5.82 22.43 -7.28
N GLN A 34 6.47 22.12 -6.16
CA GLN A 34 7.80 22.62 -5.81
C GLN A 34 8.82 21.50 -5.92
N LEU A 35 9.96 21.76 -6.54
CA LEU A 35 11.08 20.83 -6.59
C LEU A 35 12.12 21.24 -5.54
N MET A 36 12.60 20.30 -4.74
CA MET A 36 13.51 20.53 -3.64
C MET A 36 14.70 19.57 -3.75
N ASP A 37 15.92 20.05 -3.53
CA ASP A 37 17.09 19.19 -3.31
C ASP A 37 17.21 18.85 -1.82
N VAL A 38 17.22 17.56 -1.49
CA VAL A 38 17.35 17.02 -0.13
C VAL A 38 18.31 15.84 -0.16
N ASN A 39 19.48 15.97 0.49
CA ASN A 39 20.50 14.93 0.58
C ASN A 39 20.83 14.27 -0.77
N GLU A 40 21.15 15.09 -1.79
CA GLU A 40 21.51 14.66 -3.15
C GLU A 40 20.37 13.99 -3.93
N LYS A 41 19.15 14.05 -3.41
CA LYS A 41 17.93 13.59 -4.09
C LYS A 41 17.03 14.75 -4.42
N ILE A 42 16.30 14.63 -5.52
CA ILE A 42 15.30 15.60 -5.91
C ILE A 42 13.94 15.12 -5.43
N VAL A 43 13.21 16.00 -4.75
CA VAL A 43 11.87 15.74 -4.24
C VAL A 43 10.89 16.71 -4.91
N ARG A 44 9.77 16.21 -5.42
CA ARG A 44 8.65 17.04 -5.86
C ARG A 44 7.59 17.06 -4.77
N LEU A 45 7.25 18.25 -4.28
CA LEU A 45 6.19 18.50 -3.31
C LEU A 45 4.97 19.09 -4.01
N ASP A 46 3.80 18.46 -3.86
CA ASP A 46 2.50 19.07 -4.19
C ASP A 46 2.05 19.94 -3.00
N THR A 47 1.99 21.26 -3.19
CA THR A 47 1.67 22.23 -2.13
C THR A 47 0.19 22.27 -1.76
N GLU A 48 -0.69 21.68 -2.58
CA GLU A 48 -2.12 21.58 -2.27
C GLU A 48 -2.42 20.37 -1.37
N THR A 49 -1.77 19.23 -1.64
CA THR A 49 -2.04 17.95 -0.95
C THR A 49 -1.01 17.61 0.12
N GLY A 50 0.20 18.18 0.05
CA GLY A 50 1.34 17.83 0.88
C GLY A 50 2.06 16.54 0.47
N ALA A 51 1.63 15.91 -0.64
CA ALA A 51 2.27 14.69 -1.15
C ALA A 51 3.67 14.99 -1.70
N PHE A 52 4.60 14.04 -1.51
CA PHE A 52 5.96 14.16 -2.03
C PHE A 52 6.37 12.93 -2.86
N ASP A 53 7.08 13.19 -3.94
CA ASP A 53 7.63 12.17 -4.83
C ASP A 53 9.16 12.28 -4.89
N LEU A 54 9.84 11.15 -5.06
CA LEU A 54 11.28 11.11 -5.37
C LEU A 54 11.48 11.18 -6.88
N CYS A 55 12.26 12.15 -7.34
CA CYS A 55 12.51 12.39 -8.76
C CYS A 55 13.96 12.08 -9.12
N ASP A 56 14.15 11.40 -10.25
CA ASP A 56 15.45 11.17 -10.88
C ASP A 56 15.53 11.92 -12.21
N LEU A 57 16.70 12.46 -12.55
CA LEU A 57 16.95 13.03 -13.87
C LEU A 57 17.24 11.91 -14.89
N GLN A 58 16.45 11.82 -15.94
CA GLN A 58 16.58 10.82 -17.01
C GLN A 58 16.52 11.53 -18.36
N GLN A 59 17.55 11.38 -19.19
CA GLN A 59 17.66 11.87 -20.58
C GLN A 59 16.80 13.10 -20.94
N GLY A 60 17.06 14.22 -20.27
CA GLY A 60 16.43 15.50 -20.58
C GLY A 60 15.08 15.77 -19.89
N GLY A 61 14.66 14.92 -18.94
CA GLY A 61 13.44 15.12 -18.15
C GLY A 61 13.53 14.54 -16.74
N TRP A 62 12.54 14.90 -15.91
CA TRP A 62 12.40 14.39 -14.54
C TRP A 62 11.41 13.23 -14.52
N ASN A 63 11.79 12.11 -13.91
CA ASN A 63 10.88 11.00 -13.62
C ASN A 63 10.65 10.90 -12.11
N CYS A 64 9.42 11.14 -11.66
CA CYS A 64 9.05 11.16 -10.25
C CYS A 64 8.27 9.89 -9.88
N ARG A 65 8.66 9.25 -8.77
CA ARG A 65 7.99 8.07 -8.21
C ARG A 65 7.44 8.40 -6.82
N ILE A 66 6.21 7.96 -6.57
CA ILE A 66 5.51 8.10 -5.28
C ILE A 66 6.36 7.49 -4.17
N ALA A 67 6.55 8.26 -3.09
CA ALA A 67 7.24 7.82 -1.89
C ALA A 67 6.52 6.61 -1.29
N GLU A 68 7.31 5.61 -0.89
CA GLU A 68 6.90 4.21 -0.62
C GLU A 68 5.65 3.99 0.25
N GLU A 69 5.25 4.92 1.11
CA GLU A 69 4.20 4.73 2.12
C GLU A 69 2.81 4.54 1.52
N GLU A 70 2.39 5.36 0.54
CA GLU A 70 1.10 5.20 -0.13
C GLU A 70 1.00 3.83 -0.85
N ARG A 71 2.14 3.29 -1.31
CA ARG A 71 2.16 1.98 -1.96
C ARG A 71 1.90 0.84 -0.99
N VAL A 72 2.25 0.96 0.28
CA VAL A 72 1.97 -0.07 1.30
C VAL A 72 0.48 -0.14 1.59
N ASP A 73 -0.17 1.01 1.74
CA ASP A 73 -1.62 1.09 2.00
C ASP A 73 -2.43 0.56 0.83
N MET A 74 -2.05 0.97 -0.38
CA MET A 74 -2.72 0.52 -1.59
C MET A 74 -2.48 -0.98 -1.86
N LYS A 75 -1.30 -1.51 -1.52
CA LYS A 75 -1.01 -2.94 -1.58
C LYS A 75 -1.86 -3.74 -0.60
N ARG A 76 -2.06 -3.24 0.63
CA ARG A 76 -2.92 -3.87 1.63
C ARG A 76 -4.37 -3.96 1.15
N GLU A 77 -4.88 -2.89 0.56
CA GLU A 77 -6.26 -2.88 0.03
C GLU A 77 -6.42 -3.86 -1.15
N ILE A 78 -5.44 -3.93 -2.05
CA ILE A 78 -5.44 -4.90 -3.17
C ILE A 78 -5.50 -6.34 -2.64
N ASP A 79 -4.68 -6.67 -1.63
CA ASP A 79 -4.65 -8.01 -1.06
C ASP A 79 -5.98 -8.35 -0.37
N PHE A 80 -6.53 -7.42 0.43
CA PHE A 80 -7.85 -7.59 1.04
C PHE A 80 -8.96 -7.81 0.01
N LEU A 81 -8.97 -7.04 -1.08
CA LEU A 81 -9.96 -7.18 -2.14
C LEU A 81 -9.84 -8.52 -2.86
N LYS A 82 -8.62 -9.01 -3.12
CA LYS A 82 -8.39 -10.33 -3.71
C LYS A 82 -8.96 -11.44 -2.84
N ASP A 83 -8.63 -11.44 -1.56
CA ASP A 83 -9.14 -12.43 -0.60
C ASP A 83 -10.68 -12.44 -0.55
N ARG A 84 -11.29 -11.25 -0.67
CA ARG A 84 -12.74 -11.11 -0.66
C ARG A 84 -13.39 -11.62 -1.94
N VAL A 85 -12.77 -11.38 -3.10
CA VAL A 85 -13.22 -11.91 -4.39
C VAL A 85 -13.13 -13.43 -4.39
N GLU A 86 -11.99 -14.01 -4.00
CA GLU A 86 -11.80 -15.46 -3.95
C GLU A 86 -12.85 -16.15 -3.06
N ARG A 87 -13.12 -15.57 -1.88
CA ARG A 87 -14.17 -16.07 -0.99
C ARG A 87 -15.57 -16.00 -1.61
N LEU A 88 -15.91 -14.87 -2.22
CA LEU A 88 -17.22 -14.69 -2.86
C LEU A 88 -17.41 -15.63 -4.06
N GLU A 89 -16.35 -15.85 -4.84
CA GLU A 89 -16.36 -16.79 -5.96
C GLU A 89 -16.55 -18.23 -5.48
N ALA A 90 -15.87 -18.63 -4.39
CA ALA A 90 -16.06 -19.94 -3.77
C ALA A 90 -17.51 -20.12 -3.28
N GLU A 91 -18.05 -19.15 -2.54
CA GLU A 91 -19.44 -19.20 -2.07
C GLU A 91 -20.45 -19.27 -3.23
N LEU A 92 -20.20 -18.56 -4.34
CA LEU A 92 -21.03 -18.62 -5.53
C LEU A 92 -20.95 -20.00 -6.20
N ALA A 93 -19.77 -20.60 -6.25
CA ALA A 93 -19.58 -21.95 -6.79
C ALA A 93 -20.35 -22.98 -5.96
N ASP A 94 -20.26 -22.91 -4.63
CA ASP A 94 -20.98 -23.80 -3.72
C ASP A 94 -22.50 -23.66 -3.86
N ARG A 95 -23.00 -22.42 -3.93
CA ARG A 95 -24.43 -22.18 -4.16
C ARG A 95 -24.91 -22.75 -5.49
N ARG A 96 -24.16 -22.53 -6.57
CA ARG A 96 -24.50 -23.09 -7.89
C ARG A 96 -24.47 -24.61 -7.90
N ALA A 97 -23.51 -25.22 -7.19
CA ALA A 97 -23.45 -26.67 -7.04
C ALA A 97 -24.66 -27.21 -6.27
N ALA A 98 -25.07 -26.53 -5.19
CA ALA A 98 -26.27 -26.90 -4.43
C ALA A 98 -27.55 -26.75 -5.26
N GLU A 99 -27.69 -25.64 -6.00
CA GLU A 99 -28.82 -25.42 -6.93
C GLU A 99 -28.87 -26.50 -8.02
N ALA A 100 -27.73 -26.84 -8.62
CA ALA A 100 -27.65 -27.90 -9.61
C ALA A 100 -28.01 -29.28 -9.01
N ALA A 101 -27.53 -29.60 -7.81
CA ALA A 101 -27.86 -30.84 -7.11
C ALA A 101 -29.36 -30.93 -6.84
N ALA A 102 -29.98 -29.88 -6.32
CA ALA A 102 -31.42 -29.81 -6.07
C ALA A 102 -32.24 -29.99 -7.37
N ALA A 103 -31.81 -29.37 -8.47
CA ALA A 103 -32.46 -29.54 -9.77
C ALA A 103 -32.34 -30.99 -10.29
N THR A 104 -31.23 -31.68 -10.03
CA THR A 104 -31.10 -33.10 -10.38
C THR A 104 -31.99 -34.00 -9.52
N GLU A 105 -32.13 -33.69 -8.23
CA GLU A 105 -32.99 -34.43 -7.31
C GLU A 105 -34.47 -34.31 -7.69
N ASP A 106 -34.94 -33.10 -7.99
CA ASP A 106 -36.32 -32.87 -8.47
C ASP A 106 -36.60 -33.65 -9.77
N ARG A 107 -35.68 -33.59 -10.74
CA ARG A 107 -35.78 -34.35 -11.99
C ARG A 107 -35.83 -35.86 -11.75
N ARG A 108 -35.01 -36.40 -10.83
CA ARG A 108 -35.06 -37.83 -10.46
C ARG A 108 -36.41 -38.18 -9.81
N GLY A 109 -36.89 -37.35 -8.88
CA GLY A 109 -38.17 -37.56 -8.22
C GLY A 109 -39.35 -37.56 -9.20
N PHE A 110 -39.34 -36.66 -10.18
CA PHE A 110 -40.34 -36.66 -11.26
C PHE A 110 -40.27 -37.94 -12.11
N ALA A 111 -39.07 -38.36 -12.52
CA ALA A 111 -38.89 -39.59 -13.28
C ALA A 111 -39.37 -40.84 -12.51
N GLN A 112 -39.10 -40.90 -11.21
CA GLN A 112 -39.59 -41.99 -10.34
C GLN A 112 -41.11 -42.01 -10.26
N ARG A 113 -41.76 -40.85 -10.04
CA ARG A 113 -43.23 -40.77 -10.03
C ARG A 113 -43.87 -41.24 -11.34
N ILE A 114 -43.23 -40.96 -12.48
CA ILE A 114 -43.70 -41.49 -13.77
C ILE A 114 -43.56 -43.01 -13.81
N TYR A 115 -42.39 -43.54 -13.42
CA TYR A 115 -42.14 -44.99 -13.39
C TYR A 115 -43.18 -45.73 -12.53
N ASP A 116 -43.52 -45.16 -11.38
CA ASP A 116 -44.49 -45.73 -10.44
C ASP A 116 -45.95 -45.66 -10.96
N TYR A 117 -46.28 -44.67 -11.82
CA TYR A 117 -47.64 -44.45 -12.33
C TYR A 117 -47.98 -45.26 -13.59
N VAL A 118 -46.98 -45.71 -14.38
CA VAL A 118 -47.23 -46.47 -15.61
C VAL A 118 -47.44 -47.96 -15.29
N PRO A 119 -48.67 -48.50 -15.45
CA PRO A 119 -48.93 -49.90 -15.14
C PRO A 119 -48.22 -50.79 -16.17
N GLY A 120 -47.30 -51.65 -15.72
CA GLY A 120 -46.65 -52.68 -16.56
C GLY A 120 -45.16 -52.47 -16.88
N MET A 121 -44.50 -51.42 -16.40
CA MET A 121 -43.03 -51.26 -16.53
C MET A 121 -42.20 -52.02 -15.48
N ASN A 122 -42.85 -52.70 -14.54
CA ASN A 122 -42.22 -53.36 -13.38
C ASN A 122 -42.14 -54.89 -13.55
N ARG A 123 -42.00 -55.37 -14.80
CA ARG A 123 -41.75 -56.78 -15.15
C ARG A 123 -40.64 -56.84 -16.19
#